data_AF-A0A6M3L1A8-F1
#
_entry.id   AF-A0A6M3L1A8-F1
#
_cell.length_a   1.000
_cell.length_b   1.000
_cell.length_c   1.000
_cell.angle_alpha   90.00
_cell.angle_beta   90.00
_cell.angle_gamma   90.00
#
_symmetry.space_group_name_H-M   'P 1'
#
loop_
_entity.id
_entity.type
_entity.pdbx_description
1 polymer ?
#
loop_
_entity_poly.entity_id
_entity_poly.type
_entity_poly.pdbx_seq_one_letter_code
_entity_poly.pdbx_strand_id
1 'polypeptide(L)'
;MLKFETSCDMGSIKIFNKGMACFFSNGIGDCPTTVYVRENKIKDMKDLGKFNGKHIEFLQHFTVRDKAYLSDYDCADSPIYAFGKGRWFVYRVEDAVMLIEKVDEDIHA
;
A
#
# COMPACT_ATOMS: atom_id res chain seq x y z
N MET A 1 9.51 8.26 4.86
CA MET A 1 8.35 7.99 3.99
C MET A 1 8.85 8.06 2.57
N LEU A 2 8.56 7.04 1.77
CA LEU A 2 8.96 6.95 0.37
C LEU A 2 7.75 7.27 -0.50
N LYS A 3 7.97 7.80 -1.70
CA LYS A 3 6.93 8.14 -2.68
C LYS A 3 7.21 7.37 -3.97
N PHE A 4 6.18 6.75 -4.51
CA PHE A 4 6.19 6.03 -5.78
C PHE A 4 5.02 6.52 -6.65
N GLU A 5 5.17 6.38 -7.95
CA GLU A 5 4.06 6.51 -8.90
C GLU A 5 3.81 5.13 -9.51
N THR A 6 2.55 4.79 -9.68
CA THR A 6 2.10 3.57 -10.36
C THR A 6 1.23 3.96 -11.54
N SER A 7 1.44 3.33 -12.69
CA SER A 7 0.68 3.52 -13.90
C SER A 7 -0.42 2.47 -13.98
N CYS A 8 -1.64 2.86 -13.60
CA CYS A 8 -2.75 1.91 -13.54
C CYS A 8 -3.75 2.11 -14.68
N ASP A 9 -4.10 0.99 -15.32
CA ASP A 9 -5.07 0.86 -16.41
C ASP A 9 -6.38 0.18 -15.93
N MET A 10 -6.56 0.06 -14.61
CA MET A 10 -7.74 -0.53 -13.96
C MET A 10 -8.17 0.20 -12.67
N GLY A 11 -7.66 1.41 -12.43
CA GLY A 11 -7.92 2.20 -11.21
C GLY A 11 -7.63 1.52 -9.87
N SER A 12 -6.52 0.82 -9.76
CA SER A 12 -6.07 0.17 -8.53
C SER A 12 -4.56 0.08 -8.42
N ILE A 13 -4.03 0.02 -7.20
CA ILE A 13 -2.65 -0.45 -7.00
C ILE A 13 -2.64 -1.96 -6.83
N LYS A 14 -1.57 -2.60 -7.29
CA LYS A 14 -1.36 -4.04 -7.17
C LYS A 14 -0.24 -4.35 -6.18
N ILE A 15 -0.57 -5.17 -5.20
CA ILE A 15 0.40 -5.80 -4.29
C ILE A 15 0.45 -7.27 -4.63
N PHE A 16 1.63 -7.79 -4.99
CA PHE A 16 1.73 -9.16 -5.47
C PHE A 16 2.91 -9.93 -4.88
N ASN A 17 2.80 -11.25 -4.92
CA ASN A 17 3.89 -12.19 -4.73
C ASN A 17 3.82 -13.30 -5.80
N LYS A 18 4.64 -14.34 -5.67
CA LYS A 18 4.69 -15.44 -6.64
C LYS A 18 3.37 -16.23 -6.84
N GLY A 19 2.39 -16.10 -5.95
CA GLY A 19 1.17 -16.90 -5.99
C GLY A 19 -0.14 -16.12 -5.88
N MET A 20 -0.10 -14.83 -5.58
CA MET A 20 -1.29 -14.00 -5.37
C MET A 20 -1.02 -12.54 -5.69
N ALA A 21 -2.03 -11.87 -6.23
CA ALA A 21 -2.10 -10.43 -6.35
C ALA A 21 -3.35 -9.91 -5.62
N CYS A 22 -3.18 -8.79 -4.92
CA CYS A 22 -4.25 -8.03 -4.29
C CYS A 22 -4.32 -6.66 -4.95
N PHE A 23 -5.53 -6.24 -5.30
CA PHE A 23 -5.80 -4.96 -5.95
C PHE A 23 -6.58 -4.07 -5.01
N PHE A 24 -6.18 -2.79 -4.92
CA PHE A 24 -6.81 -1.81 -4.04
C PHE A 24 -7.22 -0.60 -4.87
N SER A 25 -8.51 -0.30 -4.92
CA SER A 25 -9.04 0.78 -5.78
C SER A 25 -8.48 2.15 -5.38
N ASN A 26 -8.15 2.95 -6.39
CA ASN A 26 -7.68 4.33 -6.24
C ASN A 26 -8.83 5.36 -6.14
N GLY A 27 -10.07 4.92 -6.34
CA GLY A 27 -11.27 5.76 -6.27
C GLY A 27 -11.73 6.44 -7.57
N ILE A 28 -10.88 6.51 -8.60
CA ILE A 28 -11.20 7.28 -9.82
C ILE A 28 -11.09 6.52 -11.13
N GLY A 29 -10.59 5.28 -11.11
CA GLY A 29 -10.39 4.51 -12.34
C GLY A 29 -9.02 4.77 -12.94
N ASP A 30 -8.91 4.67 -14.26
CA ASP A 30 -7.64 4.61 -14.97
C ASP A 30 -6.88 5.93 -14.88
N CYS A 31 -5.86 5.95 -14.04
CA CYS A 31 -4.98 7.09 -13.87
C CYS A 31 -3.67 6.67 -13.16
N PRO A 32 -2.61 7.48 -13.28
CA PRO A 32 -1.48 7.36 -12.39
C PRO A 32 -1.92 7.47 -10.93
N THR A 33 -1.42 6.58 -10.08
CA THR A 33 -1.70 6.59 -8.64
C THR A 33 -0.40 6.82 -7.88
N THR A 34 -0.40 7.87 -7.06
CA THR A 34 0.70 8.17 -6.15
C THR A 34 0.60 7.28 -4.91
N VAL A 35 1.68 6.58 -4.59
CA VAL A 35 1.75 5.67 -3.44
C VAL A 35 2.83 6.13 -2.48
N TYR A 36 2.43 6.50 -1.27
CA TYR A 36 3.33 6.74 -0.15
C TYR A 36 3.53 5.45 0.64
N VAL A 37 4.79 5.12 0.95
CA VAL A 37 5.11 3.99 1.82
C VAL A 37 5.77 4.49 3.10
N ARG A 38 5.24 4.05 4.24
CA ARG A 38 5.75 4.38 5.58
C ARG A 38 6.07 3.10 6.34
N GLU A 39 7.37 2.84 6.51
CA GLU A 39 7.89 1.69 7.26
C GLU A 39 8.08 1.96 8.76
N ASN A 40 8.14 3.22 9.15
CA ASN A 40 8.43 3.58 10.54
C ASN A 40 7.32 3.05 11.44
N LYS A 41 7.71 2.21 12.41
CA LYS A 41 6.82 1.69 13.44
C LYS A 41 6.05 2.84 14.07
N ILE A 42 4.74 2.81 13.92
CA ILE A 42 3.86 3.77 14.58
C ILE A 42 4.03 3.59 16.09
N LYS A 43 4.47 4.64 16.77
CA LYS A 43 4.73 4.62 18.22
C LYS A 43 3.45 4.70 19.03
N ASP A 44 2.41 5.33 18.48
CA ASP A 44 1.09 5.48 19.10
C ASP A 44 -0.01 5.13 18.09
N MET A 45 -0.91 4.21 18.45
CA MET A 45 -2.06 3.81 17.63
C MET A 45 -2.94 5.00 17.18
N LYS A 46 -2.89 6.14 17.88
CA LYS A 46 -3.57 7.37 17.48
C LYS A 46 -3.03 8.00 16.21
N ASP A 47 -1.82 7.66 15.79
CA ASP A 47 -1.19 8.17 14.57
C ASP A 47 -1.44 7.27 13.36
N LEU A 48 -2.04 6.11 13.59
CA LEU A 48 -2.48 5.19 12.54
C LEU A 48 -3.59 5.82 11.71
N GLY A 49 -3.48 5.72 10.38
CA GLY A 49 -4.48 6.30 9.48
C GLY A 49 -4.49 7.84 9.53
N LYS A 50 -3.33 8.46 9.79
CA LYS A 50 -3.13 9.91 9.62
C LYS A 50 -2.08 10.21 8.56
N PHE A 51 -2.45 11.10 7.65
CA PHE A 51 -1.55 11.64 6.62
C PHE A 51 -1.57 13.16 6.67
N ASN A 52 -0.44 13.79 7.03
CA ASN A 52 -0.31 15.25 7.20
C ASN A 52 -1.42 15.88 8.05
N GLY A 53 -1.82 15.22 9.13
CA GLY A 53 -2.87 15.70 10.05
C GLY A 53 -4.31 15.45 9.58
N LYS A 54 -4.52 14.86 8.40
CA LYS A 54 -5.83 14.45 7.90
C LYS A 54 -6.12 12.99 8.27
N HIS A 55 -7.39 12.69 8.57
CA HIS A 55 -7.89 11.33 8.59
C HIS A 55 -8.02 10.80 7.17
N ILE A 56 -7.63 9.54 6.97
CA ILE A 56 -7.63 8.87 5.66
C ILE A 56 -8.47 7.59 5.75
N GLU A 57 -8.99 7.15 4.61
CA GLU A 57 -9.89 6.01 4.54
C GLU A 57 -9.08 4.70 4.53
N PHE A 58 -9.38 3.81 5.47
CA PHE A 58 -8.82 2.47 5.45
C PHE A 58 -9.50 1.64 4.37
N LEU A 59 -8.72 1.05 3.47
CA LEU A 59 -9.23 0.16 2.45
C LEU A 59 -9.17 -1.28 2.95
N GLN A 60 -7.96 -1.79 3.18
CA GLN A 60 -7.73 -3.16 3.64
C GLN A 60 -6.28 -3.33 4.11
N HIS A 61 -5.92 -4.52 4.59
CA HIS A 61 -4.56 -4.87 4.99
C HIS A 61 -4.03 -6.09 4.25
N PHE A 62 -2.71 -6.25 4.23
CA PHE A 62 -2.03 -7.48 3.80
C PHE A 62 -0.90 -7.83 4.75
N THR A 63 -0.50 -9.10 4.75
CA THR A 63 0.59 -9.60 5.59
C THR A 63 1.67 -10.19 4.72
N VAL A 64 2.90 -9.71 4.92
CA VAL A 64 4.07 -10.20 4.20
C VAL A 64 4.79 -11.21 5.07
N ARG A 65 4.79 -12.48 4.63
CA ARG A 65 5.53 -13.56 5.30
C ARG A 65 6.92 -13.77 4.71
N ASP A 66 7.06 -13.61 3.41
CA ASP A 66 8.33 -13.82 2.68
C ASP A 66 8.66 -12.65 1.75
N LYS A 67 7.96 -12.55 0.62
CA LYS A 67 8.17 -11.51 -0.40
C LYS A 67 6.84 -11.00 -0.90
N ALA A 68 6.70 -9.69 -0.97
CA ALA A 68 5.60 -9.02 -1.65
C ALA A 68 6.12 -7.72 -2.25
N TYR A 69 5.50 -7.28 -3.34
CA TYR A 69 5.94 -6.12 -4.10
C TYR A 69 4.77 -5.24 -4.50
N LEU A 70 5.01 -3.93 -4.51
CA LEU A 70 4.16 -2.97 -5.21
C LEU A 70 4.44 -3.11 -6.71
N SER A 71 3.41 -3.19 -7.54
CA SER A 71 3.54 -3.22 -9.00
C SER A 71 3.17 -1.88 -9.63
N ASP A 72 3.85 -1.54 -10.73
CA ASP A 72 3.53 -0.37 -11.55
C ASP A 72 2.25 -0.58 -12.34
N TYR A 73 2.17 -1.73 -13.01
CA TYR A 73 1.08 -2.12 -13.90
C TYR A 73 0.32 -3.31 -13.29
N ASP A 74 -0.99 -3.37 -13.47
CA ASP A 74 -1.85 -4.42 -12.92
C ASP A 74 -1.71 -5.75 -13.66
N CYS A 75 -1.57 -5.73 -14.98
CA CYS A 75 -1.49 -6.94 -15.82
C CYS A 75 -0.09 -7.56 -15.87
N ALA A 76 0.96 -6.76 -15.61
CA ALA A 76 2.35 -7.19 -15.63
C ALA A 76 2.94 -7.11 -14.22
N ASP A 77 3.71 -8.13 -13.82
CA ASP A 77 4.45 -8.11 -12.56
C ASP A 77 5.72 -7.25 -12.72
N SER A 78 5.59 -5.94 -12.51
CA SER A 78 6.70 -4.98 -12.56
C SER A 78 6.98 -4.44 -11.15
N PRO A 79 7.85 -5.11 -10.36
CA PRO A 79 8.07 -4.76 -8.97
C PRO A 79 8.74 -3.37 -8.83
N ILE A 80 8.06 -2.44 -8.17
CA ILE A 80 8.57 -1.09 -7.85
C ILE A 80 9.21 -1.07 -6.46
N TYR A 81 8.53 -1.63 -5.47
CA TYR A 81 8.93 -1.55 -4.08
C TYR A 81 8.74 -2.90 -3.40
N ALA A 82 9.76 -3.36 -2.67
CA ALA A 82 9.74 -4.63 -1.95
C ALA A 82 9.30 -4.40 -0.50
N PHE A 83 8.20 -5.02 -0.08
CA PHE A 83 7.73 -4.93 1.29
C PHE A 83 8.50 -5.90 2.19
N GLY A 84 8.98 -5.40 3.33
CA GLY A 84 9.50 -6.22 4.41
C GLY A 84 8.41 -7.04 5.13
N LYS A 85 8.83 -8.06 5.88
CA LYS A 85 7.91 -8.90 6.68
C LYS A 85 7.11 -8.07 7.69
N GLY A 86 5.86 -8.47 7.91
CA GLY A 86 4.93 -7.83 8.85
C GLY A 86 3.55 -7.55 8.25
N ARG A 87 2.69 -6.89 9.01
CA ARG A 87 1.37 -6.43 8.59
C ARG A 87 1.43 -5.01 8.06
N TRP A 88 0.75 -4.79 6.94
CA TRP A 88 0.70 -3.54 6.21
C TRP A 88 -0.73 -3.12 5.99
N PHE A 89 -1.05 -1.87 6.29
CA PHE A 89 -2.36 -1.29 6.09
C PHE A 89 -2.34 -0.40 4.87
N VAL A 90 -3.40 -0.46 4.08
CA VAL A 90 -3.56 0.31 2.85
C VAL A 90 -4.70 1.30 3.05
N TYR A 91 -4.40 2.55 2.76
CA TYR A 91 -5.32 3.67 2.92
C TYR A 91 -5.44 4.47 1.63
N ARG A 92 -6.63 5.02 1.41
CA ARG A 92 -6.86 6.10 0.46
C ARG A 92 -6.80 7.43 1.20
N VAL A 93 -5.84 8.26 0.82
CA VAL A 93 -5.68 9.62 1.35
C VAL A 93 -6.67 10.56 0.67
N GLU A 94 -6.72 10.46 -0.65
CA GLU A 94 -7.65 11.11 -1.57
C GLU A 94 -7.60 10.33 -2.89
N ASP A 95 -8.42 10.74 -3.84
CA ASP A 95 -8.46 10.14 -5.17
C ASP A 95 -7.07 10.06 -5.81
N ALA A 96 -6.69 8.85 -6.25
CA ALA A 96 -5.36 8.53 -6.80
C ALA A 96 -4.16 8.78 -5.87
N VAL A 97 -4.38 8.98 -4.57
CA VAL A 97 -3.31 9.13 -3.58
C VAL A 97 -3.49 8.12 -2.45
N MET A 98 -2.51 7.23 -2.32
CA MET A 98 -2.55 6.13 -1.38
C MET A 98 -1.42 6.17 -0.37
N LEU A 99 -1.69 5.64 0.83
CA LEU A 99 -0.69 5.38 1.85
C LEU A 99 -0.67 3.89 2.17
N ILE A 100 0.51 3.30 2.16
CA ILE A 100 0.78 1.96 2.66
C ILE A 100 1.68 2.07 3.89
N GLU A 101 1.20 1.61 5.02
CA GLU A 101 1.84 1.81 6.32
C GLU A 101 2.10 0.48 7.02
N LYS A 102 3.34 0.25 7.46
CA LYS A 102 3.70 -0.92 8.25
C LYS A 102 3.24 -0.72 9.69
N VAL A 103 2.43 -1.63 10.21
CA VAL A 103 1.84 -1.51 11.55
C VAL A 103 2.49 -2.42 12.58
N ASP A 104 2.97 -3.59 12.16
CA ASP A 104 3.72 -4.51 13.01
C ASP A 104 4.81 -5.24 12.22
N GLU A 105 5.74 -5.84 12.95
CA GLU A 105 6.75 -6.74 12.38
C GLU A 105 6.41 -8.22 12.66
N ASP A 106 5.42 -8.46 13.52
CA ASP A 106 5.14 -9.77 14.09
C ASP A 106 3.94 -10.43 13.40
N ILE A 107 4.21 -11.59 12.79
CA ILE A 107 3.23 -12.38 12.04
C ILE A 107 2.46 -13.32 13.00
N HIS A 108 2.84 -13.35 14.29
CA HIS A 108 2.34 -14.28 15.30
C HIS A 108 1.48 -13.66 16.42
N ALA A 109 1.09 -12.39 16.30
CA ALA A 109 0.18 -11.74 17.24
C ALA A 109 -1.30 -12.10 16.99
#